data_AF-A0A239NNW6-F1
#
_entry.id   AF-A0A239NNW6-F1
#
_cell.length_a   1.000
_cell.length_b   1.000
_cell.length_c   1.000
_cell.angle_alpha   90.00
_cell.angle_beta   90.00
_cell.angle_gamma   90.00
#
_symmetry.space_group_name_H-M   'P 1'
#
loop_
_entity.id
_entity.type
_entity.pdbx_description
1 polymer ?
#
loop_
_entity_poly.entity_id
_entity_poly.type
_entity_poly.pdbx_seq_one_letter_code
_entity_poly.pdbx_strand_id
1 'polypeptide(L)'
;MARFTTRADREDGLDLRTVRHGDDEVVSRIYFAVRDRFWRTVPLTVHTGARYETSGGFRFEATASTGWPSHPLDVRVRYTADGDSLDAEFEATARGGFDYARIGFCVLFPSAGYRGRPATSWLGGERTAFAFPERVVTRDHTDAAARRFHRRFDGLDTGVTFRFEGETFEFEDQRNWTDASYKAYSSPSGRPHAAPGERFAQRIRIRVVAPPVVAAAPPDVVVRLGPPVGVLPPVTLYAGRLSPRSFRPAGGFHELNATPPELAGRDSVELPINGAVHAADDDSVLETTATHGDLVAQARATGLPVRLAPAGFLDVAGDWRDEAGAYAPEPPPGPLPARLLGPLAATWVLASAARAVPAGVDALAYLDARLPADAPAARAVARLAALGGAAVLAVSAPPPLAALAVRDADGVTVAVANTGPDPVAFTLPGGRTARLAGFASEWFAVPAPDRQVPGVVSAS
;
A
#
# COMPACT_ATOMS: atom_id res chain seq x y z
N MET A 1 15.54 26.42 5.90
CA MET A 1 15.47 25.51 7.06
C MET A 1 14.48 24.41 6.72
N ALA A 2 14.79 23.16 7.04
CA ALA A 2 13.86 22.06 6.78
C ALA A 2 12.56 22.28 7.57
N ARG A 3 11.44 21.84 7.01
CA ARG A 3 10.11 22.00 7.61
C ARG A 3 9.19 20.88 7.18
N PHE A 4 8.09 20.71 7.91
CA PHE A 4 7.03 19.80 7.51
C PHE A 4 6.27 20.30 6.27
N THR A 5 6.05 19.40 5.32
CA THR A 5 5.22 19.61 4.13
C THR A 5 4.34 18.40 3.89
N THR A 6 3.24 18.60 3.17
CA THR A 6 2.30 17.54 2.79
C THR A 6 1.92 17.75 1.34
N ARG A 7 1.52 16.68 0.65
CA ARG A 7 0.96 16.81 -0.69
C ARG A 7 -0.42 17.50 -0.61
N ALA A 8 -0.71 18.32 -1.61
CA ALA A 8 -1.98 19.04 -1.74
C ALA A 8 -2.88 18.33 -2.75
N ASP A 9 -3.45 17.17 -2.40
CA ASP A 9 -4.20 16.32 -3.33
C ASP A 9 -5.65 16.04 -2.92
N ARG A 10 -6.09 16.49 -1.74
CA ARG A 10 -7.49 16.38 -1.32
C ARG A 10 -8.08 17.71 -0.89
N GLU A 11 -9.20 18.06 -1.51
CA GLU A 11 -9.94 19.30 -1.24
C GLU A 11 -10.56 19.33 0.17
N ASP A 12 -10.79 18.15 0.77
CA ASP A 12 -11.38 18.04 2.12
C ASP A 12 -10.38 18.37 3.25
N GLY A 13 -9.07 18.23 2.98
CA GLY A 13 -7.95 18.49 3.91
C GLY A 13 -7.92 17.67 5.20
N LEU A 14 -8.85 16.72 5.39
CA LEU A 14 -8.93 15.87 6.60
C LEU A 14 -7.83 14.81 6.66
N ASP A 15 -7.18 14.57 5.53
CA ASP A 15 -6.05 13.67 5.39
C ASP A 15 -4.77 14.48 5.13
N LEU A 16 -3.71 14.21 5.90
CA LEU A 16 -2.36 14.61 5.51
C LEU A 16 -1.70 13.45 4.77
N ARG A 17 -1.25 13.68 3.53
CA ARG A 17 -0.53 12.69 2.72
C ARG A 17 0.90 13.11 2.46
N THR A 18 1.78 12.11 2.36
CA THR A 18 3.22 12.26 2.08
C THR A 18 3.82 13.32 3.00
N VAL A 19 3.69 13.11 4.31
CA VAL A 19 4.19 14.04 5.33
C VAL A 19 5.70 13.97 5.34
N ARG A 20 6.33 15.00 4.77
CA ARG A 20 7.80 15.11 4.66
C ARG A 20 8.35 16.13 5.62
N HIS A 21 9.60 15.94 6.05
CA HIS A 21 10.43 16.98 6.66
C HIS A 21 11.68 17.17 5.79
N GLY A 22 11.78 18.32 5.11
CA GLY A 22 12.72 18.43 4.00
C GLY A 22 12.34 17.48 2.86
N ASP A 23 13.27 16.65 2.41
CA ASP A 23 13.04 15.66 1.35
C ASP A 23 12.60 14.28 1.91
N ASP A 24 12.71 14.09 3.23
CA ASP A 24 12.47 12.81 3.88
C ASP A 24 10.99 12.60 4.18
N GLU A 25 10.43 11.50 3.67
CA GLU A 25 9.08 11.07 4.04
C GLU A 25 9.07 10.47 5.45
N VAL A 26 8.44 11.19 6.38
CA VAL A 26 8.32 10.80 7.78
C VAL A 26 7.16 9.82 7.95
N VAL A 27 5.99 10.14 7.42
CA VAL A 27 4.81 9.26 7.39
C VAL A 27 4.04 9.45 6.09
N SER A 28 3.52 8.37 5.54
CA SER A 28 2.77 8.40 4.27
C SER A 28 1.40 9.01 4.43
N ARG A 29 0.77 8.82 5.59
CA ARG A 29 -0.55 9.40 5.85
C ARG A 29 -0.82 9.60 7.34
N ILE A 30 -1.44 10.72 7.69
CA ILE A 30 -2.13 10.92 8.97
C ILE A 30 -3.59 11.22 8.63
N TYR A 31 -4.52 10.44 9.17
CA TYR A 31 -5.94 10.63 8.88
C TYR A 31 -6.83 10.31 10.07
N PHE A 32 -7.94 11.04 10.17
CA PHE A 32 -9.01 10.77 11.12
C PHE A 32 -10.02 9.81 10.51
N ALA A 33 -10.49 8.82 11.27
CA ALA A 33 -11.51 7.90 10.81
C ALA A 33 -12.47 7.46 11.91
N VAL A 34 -13.75 7.42 11.56
CA VAL A 34 -14.79 6.76 12.34
C VAL A 34 -15.06 5.40 11.70
N ARG A 35 -15.02 4.34 12.52
CA ARG A 35 -15.29 2.96 12.11
C ARG A 35 -16.45 2.43 12.91
N ASP A 36 -17.45 1.86 12.24
CA ASP A 36 -18.54 1.17 12.92
C ASP A 36 -18.06 -0.13 13.58
N ARG A 37 -18.94 -0.83 14.30
CA ARG A 37 -18.60 -2.10 14.98
C ARG A 37 -18.10 -3.23 14.06
N PHE A 38 -18.29 -3.09 12.75
CA PHE A 38 -17.84 -4.03 11.72
C PHE A 38 -16.65 -3.48 10.92
N TRP A 39 -15.95 -2.48 11.46
CA TRP A 39 -14.80 -1.85 10.84
C TRP A 39 -15.07 -1.18 9.48
N ARG A 40 -16.33 -0.88 9.14
CA ARG A 40 -16.66 -0.08 7.95
C ARG A 40 -16.40 1.38 8.23
N THR A 41 -15.83 2.10 7.27
CA THR A 41 -15.59 3.55 7.40
C THR A 41 -16.92 4.29 7.34
N VAL A 42 -17.25 5.02 8.40
CA VAL A 42 -18.37 5.96 8.36
C VAL A 42 -17.90 7.20 7.59
N PRO A 43 -18.55 7.58 6.48
CA PRO A 43 -18.14 8.73 5.68
C PRO A 43 -18.28 10.03 6.49
N LEU A 44 -17.44 11.01 6.18
CA LEU A 44 -17.49 12.35 6.76
C LEU A 44 -17.96 13.36 5.71
N THR A 45 -18.79 14.30 6.13
CA THR A 45 -19.18 15.47 5.36
C THR A 45 -18.44 16.67 5.96
N VAL A 46 -17.55 17.28 5.19
CA VAL A 46 -16.85 18.50 5.58
C VAL A 46 -17.77 19.70 5.38
N HIS A 47 -17.89 20.54 6.41
CA HIS A 47 -18.70 21.76 6.40
C HIS A 47 -17.84 23.00 6.16
N THR A 48 -16.68 23.03 6.81
CA THR A 48 -15.67 24.08 6.64
C THR A 48 -14.29 23.44 6.62
N GLY A 49 -13.38 24.00 5.82
CA GLY A 49 -11.99 23.58 5.76
C GLY A 49 -11.15 24.72 5.24
N ALA A 50 -10.09 25.07 5.95
CA ALA A 50 -9.18 26.13 5.55
C ALA A 50 -7.74 25.75 5.84
N ARG A 51 -6.88 25.95 4.83
CA ARG A 51 -5.44 25.76 4.93
C ARG A 51 -4.72 27.08 4.74
N TYR A 52 -3.72 27.34 5.57
CA TYR A 52 -2.89 28.53 5.53
C TYR A 52 -1.42 28.11 5.54
N GLU A 53 -0.68 28.51 4.52
CA GLU A 53 0.78 28.36 4.52
C GLU A 53 1.41 29.42 5.43
N THR A 54 2.46 29.04 6.14
CA THR A 54 3.23 29.93 7.03
C THR A 54 4.70 29.90 6.63
N SER A 55 5.52 30.80 7.18
CA SER A 55 6.97 30.76 6.95
C SER A 55 7.62 29.47 7.48
N GLY A 56 7.04 28.86 8.53
CA GLY A 56 7.53 27.66 9.19
C GLY A 56 6.88 26.36 8.75
N GLY A 57 5.80 26.39 7.95
CA GLY A 57 5.02 25.20 7.63
C GLY A 57 3.62 25.58 7.19
N PHE A 58 2.61 25.01 7.85
CA PHE A 58 1.20 25.25 7.51
C PHE A 58 0.29 25.11 8.72
N ARG A 59 -0.91 25.66 8.61
CA ARG A 59 -2.03 25.40 9.52
C ARG A 59 -3.23 24.95 8.72
N PHE A 60 -3.97 24.00 9.25
CA PHE A 60 -5.24 23.56 8.71
C PHE A 60 -6.25 23.41 9.84
N GLU A 61 -7.48 23.82 9.59
CA GLU A 61 -8.62 23.52 10.46
C GLU A 61 -9.84 23.19 9.60
N ALA A 62 -10.56 22.15 9.98
CA ALA A 62 -11.83 21.78 9.38
C ALA A 62 -12.86 21.35 10.41
N THR A 63 -14.13 21.57 10.08
CA THR A 63 -15.27 20.97 10.76
C THR A 63 -15.97 20.00 9.83
N ALA A 64 -16.38 18.87 10.38
CA ALA A 64 -17.06 17.81 9.67
C ALA A 64 -18.10 17.14 10.56
N SER A 65 -19.00 16.36 9.97
CA SER A 65 -19.85 15.43 10.70
C SER A 65 -19.90 14.10 9.97
N THR A 66 -20.25 13.03 10.67
CA THR A 66 -20.54 11.75 10.02
C THR A 66 -21.75 11.85 9.09
N GLY A 67 -21.67 11.17 7.95
CA GLY A 67 -22.72 11.13 6.94
C GLY A 67 -23.80 10.08 7.21
N TRP A 68 -23.54 9.11 8.09
CA TRP A 68 -24.55 8.12 8.48
C TRP A 68 -25.37 8.61 9.68
N PRO A 69 -26.71 8.68 9.57
CA PRO A 69 -27.57 9.04 10.69
C PRO A 69 -27.43 8.12 11.91
N SER A 70 -26.98 6.87 11.72
CA SER A 70 -26.76 5.88 12.78
C SER A 70 -25.50 6.12 13.62
N HIS A 71 -24.62 7.04 13.22
CA HIS A 71 -23.36 7.33 13.92
C HIS A 71 -23.19 8.84 14.13
N PRO A 72 -24.17 9.55 14.70
CA PRO A 72 -24.23 11.01 14.63
C PRO A 72 -23.10 11.65 15.47
N LEU A 73 -22.05 12.13 14.81
CA LEU A 73 -20.83 12.67 15.42
C LEU A 73 -20.44 13.96 14.70
N ASP A 74 -20.15 14.99 15.47
CA ASP A 74 -19.57 16.24 14.97
C ASP A 74 -18.07 16.26 15.31
N VAL A 75 -17.25 16.72 14.38
CA VAL A 75 -15.79 16.60 14.44
C VAL A 75 -15.15 17.93 14.04
N ARG A 76 -14.08 18.30 14.75
CA ARG A 76 -13.15 19.34 14.35
C ARG A 76 -11.75 18.75 14.31
N VAL A 77 -11.06 18.93 13.18
CA VAL A 77 -9.68 18.46 12.96
C VAL A 77 -8.78 19.68 12.77
N ARG A 78 -7.59 19.65 13.38
CA ARG A 78 -6.56 20.68 13.23
C ARG A 78 -5.20 20.05 12.95
N TYR A 79 -4.45 20.66 12.04
CA TYR A 79 -3.05 20.35 11.80
C TYR A 79 -2.21 21.62 11.88
N THR A 80 -1.12 21.60 12.64
CA THR A 80 -0.18 22.71 12.75
C THR A 80 1.24 22.22 12.55
N ALA A 81 1.88 22.67 11.48
CA ALA A 81 3.29 22.46 11.20
C ALA A 81 4.06 23.77 11.41
N ASP A 82 5.14 23.71 12.19
CA ASP A 82 6.05 24.82 12.42
C ASP A 82 7.49 24.31 12.64
N GLY A 83 8.36 24.58 11.67
CA GLY A 83 9.73 24.10 11.63
C GLY A 83 9.80 22.58 11.73
N ASP A 84 10.38 22.10 12.82
CA ASP A 84 10.62 20.68 13.09
C ASP A 84 9.50 20.01 13.88
N SER A 85 8.33 20.65 14.00
CA SER A 85 7.16 20.14 14.72
C SER A 85 5.93 20.06 13.82
N LEU A 86 5.17 18.97 13.96
CA LEU A 86 3.83 18.80 13.40
C LEU A 86 2.91 18.28 14.49
N ASP A 87 1.84 19.02 14.78
CA ASP A 87 0.75 18.60 15.66
C ASP A 87 -0.49 18.26 14.82
N ALA A 88 -1.07 17.09 15.09
CA ALA A 88 -2.36 16.65 14.57
C ALA A 88 -3.34 16.47 15.73
N GLU A 89 -4.47 17.16 15.68
CA GLU A 89 -5.45 17.24 16.76
C GLU A 89 -6.86 17.02 16.23
N PHE A 90 -7.71 16.35 17.01
CA PHE A 90 -9.14 16.41 16.79
C PHE A 90 -9.90 16.53 18.10
N GLU A 91 -11.09 17.10 17.99
CA GLU A 91 -12.15 17.06 19.00
C GLU A 91 -13.42 16.56 18.31
N ALA A 92 -14.18 15.69 18.97
CA ALA A 92 -15.46 15.22 18.46
C ALA A 92 -16.51 15.13 19.56
N THR A 93 -17.78 15.28 19.22
CA THR A 93 -18.92 15.16 20.14
C THR A 93 -20.00 14.28 19.52
N ALA A 94 -20.42 13.24 20.24
CA ALA A 94 -21.52 12.38 19.83
C ALA A 94 -22.86 13.10 20.05
N ARG A 95 -23.65 13.28 18.98
CA ARG A 95 -25.00 13.88 19.07
C ARG A 95 -26.05 12.86 19.55
N GLY A 96 -25.73 11.57 19.52
CA GLY A 96 -26.59 10.47 19.94
C GLY A 96 -25.75 9.22 20.25
N GLY A 97 -26.39 8.19 20.79
CA GLY A 97 -25.69 6.97 21.18
C GLY A 97 -25.45 6.00 20.02
N PHE A 98 -24.26 5.42 19.91
CA PHE A 98 -23.93 4.43 18.88
C PHE A 98 -22.71 3.57 19.25
N ASP A 99 -22.69 2.34 18.73
CA ASP A 99 -21.52 1.46 18.84
C ASP A 99 -20.49 1.82 17.76
N TYR A 100 -19.20 1.75 18.11
CA TYR A 100 -18.11 1.98 17.17
C TYR A 100 -16.98 0.97 17.38
N ALA A 101 -16.10 0.83 16.40
CA ALA A 101 -14.81 0.15 16.57
C ALA A 101 -13.68 1.16 16.77
N ARG A 102 -13.78 2.34 16.14
CA ARG A 102 -12.79 3.42 16.29
C ARG A 102 -13.40 4.79 16.07
N ILE A 103 -13.00 5.75 16.89
CA ILE A 103 -13.09 7.20 16.64
C ILE A 103 -11.69 7.75 16.92
N GLY A 104 -10.90 8.01 15.88
CA GLY A 104 -9.58 8.56 16.11
C GLY A 104 -8.62 8.52 14.92
N PHE A 105 -7.38 8.92 15.20
CA PHE A 105 -6.32 9.00 14.20
C PHE A 105 -5.73 7.64 13.84
N CYS A 106 -5.27 7.58 12.60
CA CYS A 106 -4.35 6.59 12.07
C CYS A 106 -3.11 7.28 11.50
N VAL A 107 -1.96 6.67 11.70
CA VAL A 107 -0.67 7.12 11.16
C VAL A 107 -0.05 5.98 10.37
N LEU A 108 0.25 6.21 9.09
CA LEU A 108 0.82 5.22 8.19
C LEU A 108 2.31 5.48 7.99
N PHE A 109 3.13 4.51 8.32
CA PHE A 109 4.59 4.52 8.15
C PHE A 109 4.94 3.74 6.87
N PRO A 110 5.58 4.37 5.86
CA PRO A 110 5.91 3.69 4.60
C PRO A 110 6.78 2.48 4.84
N SER A 111 6.40 1.30 4.33
CA SER A 111 7.18 0.08 4.56
C SER A 111 8.61 0.20 4.04
N ALA A 112 8.80 0.81 2.86
CA ALA A 112 10.11 1.04 2.27
C ALA A 112 11.04 1.90 3.15
N GLY A 113 10.47 2.86 3.88
CA GLY A 113 11.21 3.75 4.78
C GLY A 113 11.45 3.15 6.16
N TYR A 114 10.66 2.19 6.61
CA TYR A 114 10.71 1.71 8.00
C TYR A 114 11.15 0.26 8.16
N ARG A 115 11.04 -0.59 7.13
CA ARG A 115 11.38 -2.02 7.22
C ARG A 115 12.78 -2.27 7.81
N GLY A 116 12.84 -3.14 8.82
CA GLY A 116 14.07 -3.50 9.52
C GLY A 116 14.65 -2.40 10.42
N ARG A 117 14.11 -1.17 10.38
CA ARG A 117 14.66 -0.06 11.15
C ARG A 117 14.39 -0.25 12.65
N PRO A 118 15.37 0.04 13.51
CA PRO A 118 15.17 0.04 14.95
C PRO A 118 14.26 1.19 15.37
N ALA A 119 13.47 0.94 16.40
CA ALA A 119 12.61 1.93 17.02
C ALA A 119 12.46 1.64 18.52
N THR A 120 12.02 2.66 19.27
CA THR A 120 11.67 2.51 20.67
C THR A 120 10.24 3.02 20.86
N SER A 121 9.40 2.26 21.57
CA SER A 121 8.08 2.70 22.00
C SER A 121 8.04 2.91 23.51
N TRP A 122 7.10 3.73 23.95
CA TRP A 122 6.79 3.96 25.37
C TRP A 122 5.32 3.67 25.64
N LEU A 123 5.01 3.14 26.82
CA LEU A 123 3.66 3.03 27.34
C LEU A 123 3.68 3.34 28.84
N GLY A 124 3.01 4.40 29.28
CA GLY A 124 3.01 4.81 30.69
C GLY A 124 4.41 5.09 31.24
N GLY A 125 5.35 5.49 30.37
CA GLY A 125 6.77 5.68 30.71
C GLY A 125 7.65 4.43 30.60
N GLU A 126 7.08 3.24 30.43
CA GLU A 126 7.84 2.00 30.21
C GLU A 126 8.42 1.98 28.79
N ARG A 127 9.74 1.84 28.67
CA ARG A 127 10.47 1.87 27.40
C ARG A 127 10.65 0.47 26.83
N THR A 128 10.30 0.27 25.56
CA THR A 128 10.50 -1.00 24.84
C THR A 128 11.19 -0.80 23.49
N ALA A 129 12.34 -1.46 23.29
CA ALA A 129 13.04 -1.47 22.00
C ALA A 129 12.55 -2.57 21.07
N PHE A 130 12.40 -2.25 19.79
CA PHE A 130 12.02 -3.19 18.73
C PHE A 130 12.63 -2.77 17.38
N ALA A 131 12.40 -3.59 16.36
CA ALA A 131 12.64 -3.21 14.98
C ALA A 131 11.35 -3.44 14.19
N PHE A 132 11.09 -2.57 13.21
CA PHE A 132 9.98 -2.77 12.29
C PHE A 132 10.18 -4.08 11.51
N PRO A 133 9.15 -4.93 11.39
CA PRO A 133 9.31 -6.28 10.84
C PRO A 133 9.80 -6.34 9.40
N GLU A 134 10.88 -7.07 9.13
CA GLU A 134 11.33 -7.31 7.75
C GLU A 134 10.32 -8.13 6.94
N ARG A 135 9.81 -9.18 7.55
CA ARG A 135 8.74 -10.05 7.04
C ARG A 135 7.38 -9.57 7.55
N VAL A 136 6.31 -9.94 6.85
CA VAL A 136 4.95 -9.61 7.27
C VAL A 136 4.62 -10.42 8.51
N VAL A 137 4.44 -9.77 9.67
CA VAL A 137 4.12 -10.47 10.93
C VAL A 137 2.62 -10.70 11.05
N THR A 138 2.21 -11.89 11.50
CA THR A 138 0.80 -12.21 11.69
C THR A 138 0.12 -11.33 12.74
N ARG A 139 -1.22 -11.21 12.68
CA ARG A 139 -2.04 -10.63 13.75
C ARG A 139 -2.30 -11.62 14.90
N ASP A 140 -1.96 -12.89 14.72
CA ASP A 140 -2.15 -13.89 15.76
C ASP A 140 -1.23 -13.58 16.96
N HIS A 141 -1.83 -13.09 18.04
CA HIS A 141 -1.14 -12.80 19.28
C HIS A 141 -0.66 -14.06 20.03
N THR A 142 -0.84 -15.27 19.49
CA THR A 142 -0.10 -16.43 19.99
C THR A 142 1.36 -16.43 19.51
N ASP A 143 1.64 -15.82 18.35
CA ASP A 143 3.00 -15.69 17.79
C ASP A 143 3.83 -14.64 18.55
N ALA A 144 5.10 -14.95 18.81
CA ALA A 144 5.98 -14.09 19.61
C ALA A 144 6.37 -12.79 18.89
N ALA A 145 6.56 -12.82 17.56
CA ALA A 145 6.88 -11.63 16.78
C ALA A 145 5.67 -10.71 16.66
N ALA A 146 4.47 -11.29 16.48
CA ALA A 146 3.20 -10.59 16.50
C ALA A 146 2.98 -9.88 17.85
N ARG A 147 3.11 -10.59 18.97
CA ARG A 147 3.03 -9.99 20.32
C ARG A 147 4.05 -8.89 20.53
N ARG A 148 5.23 -8.97 19.91
CA ARG A 148 6.29 -7.96 20.04
C ARG A 148 5.98 -6.72 19.21
N PHE A 149 5.40 -6.87 18.03
CA PHE A 149 5.14 -5.74 17.14
C PHE A 149 3.83 -5.03 17.47
N HIS A 150 2.73 -5.77 17.65
CA HIS A 150 1.36 -5.25 17.84
C HIS A 150 1.09 -4.76 19.28
N ARG A 151 2.08 -4.18 19.94
CA ARG A 151 1.95 -3.69 21.32
C ARG A 151 1.35 -2.31 21.35
N ARG A 152 0.74 -2.00 22.50
CA ARG A 152 0.25 -0.65 22.80
C ARG A 152 1.40 0.28 23.17
N PHE A 153 1.23 1.56 22.84
CA PHE A 153 2.15 2.64 23.14
C PHE A 153 1.43 3.99 23.19
N ASP A 154 2.08 4.97 23.85
CA ASP A 154 1.73 6.39 23.88
C ASP A 154 2.91 7.28 23.42
N GLY A 155 4.08 6.69 23.15
CA GLY A 155 5.23 7.35 22.56
C GLY A 155 6.00 6.44 21.60
N LEU A 156 6.62 7.03 20.59
CA LEU A 156 7.44 6.32 19.60
C LEU A 156 8.64 7.18 19.20
N ASP A 157 9.80 6.54 19.06
CA ASP A 157 11.02 7.15 18.54
C ASP A 157 11.61 6.26 17.46
N THR A 158 11.70 6.81 16.26
CA THR A 158 12.28 6.17 15.06
C THR A 158 13.46 6.97 14.51
N GLY A 159 14.04 7.87 15.32
CA GLY A 159 14.81 9.04 14.87
C GLY A 159 13.92 10.28 14.68
N VAL A 160 12.61 10.08 14.57
CA VAL A 160 11.57 11.11 14.72
C VAL A 160 10.76 10.74 15.96
N THR A 161 10.53 11.71 16.83
CA THR A 161 9.76 11.51 18.07
C THR A 161 8.28 11.74 17.80
N PHE A 162 7.45 10.79 18.22
CA PHE A 162 6.00 10.88 18.20
C PHE A 162 5.47 10.75 19.63
N ARG A 163 4.53 11.61 20.01
CA ARG A 163 3.75 11.50 21.25
C ARG A 163 2.28 11.42 20.90
N PHE A 164 1.58 10.47 21.53
CA PHE A 164 0.17 10.20 21.29
C PHE A 164 -0.58 10.45 22.59
N GLU A 165 -1.59 11.33 22.52
CA GLU A 165 -2.40 11.75 23.66
C GLU A 165 -3.88 11.46 23.36
N GLY A 166 -4.66 11.15 24.40
CA GLY A 166 -6.10 10.92 24.34
C GLY A 166 -6.51 9.44 24.37
N GLU A 167 -5.77 8.55 23.72
CA GLU A 167 -5.99 7.10 23.70
C GLU A 167 -4.67 6.34 23.55
N THR A 168 -4.65 5.06 23.89
CA THR A 168 -3.51 4.19 23.57
C THR A 168 -3.52 3.80 22.10
N PHE A 169 -2.34 3.81 21.47
CA PHE A 169 -2.16 3.39 20.08
C PHE A 169 -1.54 2.00 20.05
N GLU A 170 -1.83 1.24 18.99
CA GLU A 170 -1.13 -0.01 18.70
C GLU A 170 -0.69 -0.07 17.25
N PHE A 171 0.34 -0.88 16.98
CA PHE A 171 0.79 -1.12 15.62
C PHE A 171 -0.02 -2.22 14.94
N GLU A 172 -0.25 -2.06 13.64
CA GLU A 172 -0.64 -3.11 12.72
C GLU A 172 0.33 -3.15 11.54
N ASP A 173 0.71 -4.36 11.16
CA ASP A 173 1.43 -4.62 9.93
C ASP A 173 0.40 -4.71 8.80
N GLN A 174 0.04 -3.56 8.21
CA GLN A 174 -1.03 -3.50 7.21
C GLN A 174 -0.70 -4.26 5.93
N ARG A 175 0.55 -4.71 5.73
CA ARG A 175 0.94 -5.55 4.59
C ARG A 175 0.18 -6.87 4.53
N ASN A 176 -0.29 -7.39 5.66
CA ASN A 176 -1.20 -8.55 5.70
C ASN A 176 -2.53 -8.32 4.96
N TRP A 177 -2.92 -7.05 4.81
CA TRP A 177 -4.09 -6.56 4.07
C TRP A 177 -3.67 -5.90 2.75
N THR A 178 -2.45 -6.16 2.29
CA THR A 178 -1.81 -5.71 1.04
C THR A 178 -1.33 -4.26 1.00
N ASP A 179 -1.63 -3.43 2.01
CA ASP A 179 -1.12 -2.06 2.06
C ASP A 179 0.40 -1.99 2.26
N ALA A 180 1.06 -1.04 1.60
CA ALA A 180 2.52 -0.88 1.69
C ALA A 180 3.00 -0.08 2.92
N SER A 181 2.35 -0.26 4.07
CA SER A 181 2.66 0.50 5.28
C SER A 181 2.54 -0.32 6.57
N TYR A 182 3.11 0.22 7.63
CA TYR A 182 2.72 -0.09 9.01
C TYR A 182 1.76 0.98 9.49
N LYS A 183 0.79 0.63 10.32
CA LYS A 183 -0.18 1.58 10.87
C LYS A 183 -0.06 1.66 12.37
N ALA A 184 0.02 2.87 12.91
CA ALA A 184 -0.39 3.14 14.27
C ALA A 184 -1.84 3.60 14.26
N TYR A 185 -2.68 3.04 15.12
CA TYR A 185 -4.07 3.46 15.26
C TYR A 185 -4.49 3.41 16.72
N SER A 186 -5.42 4.30 17.10
CA SER A 186 -6.05 4.24 18.42
C SER A 186 -6.92 2.99 18.54
N SER A 187 -6.73 2.24 19.62
CA SER A 187 -7.37 0.94 19.86
C SER A 187 -8.11 0.95 21.21
N PRO A 188 -9.36 1.47 21.24
CA PRO A 188 -10.15 1.47 22.47
C PRO A 188 -10.41 0.03 22.94
N SER A 189 -10.44 -0.19 24.24
CA SER A 189 -10.63 -1.53 24.80
C SER A 189 -12.08 -2.04 24.62
N GLY A 190 -12.23 -3.30 24.19
CA GLY A 190 -13.52 -3.98 24.17
C GLY A 190 -14.41 -3.58 23.00
N ARG A 191 -15.73 -3.48 23.25
CA ARG A 191 -16.72 -2.99 22.30
C ARG A 191 -17.22 -1.64 22.78
N PRO A 192 -16.68 -0.53 22.28
CA PRO A 192 -17.01 0.78 22.82
C PRO A 192 -18.37 1.27 22.31
N HIS A 193 -19.04 2.04 23.16
CA HIS A 193 -20.33 2.68 22.89
C HIS A 193 -20.20 4.16 23.23
N ALA A 194 -20.53 5.03 22.27
CA ALA A 194 -20.57 6.47 22.51
C ALA A 194 -21.90 6.85 23.14
N ALA A 195 -21.90 7.59 24.24
CA ALA A 195 -23.09 8.17 24.85
C ALA A 195 -23.45 9.53 24.21
N PRO A 196 -24.74 9.94 24.21
CA PRO A 196 -25.12 11.29 23.80
C PRO A 196 -24.36 12.36 24.59
N GLY A 197 -23.73 13.30 23.88
CA GLY A 197 -22.90 14.36 24.46
C GLY A 197 -21.48 13.94 24.85
N GLU A 198 -21.11 12.66 24.68
CA GLU A 198 -19.75 12.19 24.93
C GLU A 198 -18.76 12.89 24.00
N ARG A 199 -17.59 13.23 24.56
CA ARG A 199 -16.53 13.96 23.87
C ARG A 199 -15.30 13.10 23.70
N PHE A 200 -14.71 13.18 22.53
CA PHE A 200 -13.48 12.49 22.16
C PHE A 200 -12.43 13.52 21.75
N ALA A 201 -11.18 13.29 22.12
CA ALA A 201 -10.07 14.12 21.66
C ALA A 201 -8.79 13.29 21.58
N GLN A 202 -7.97 13.55 20.56
CA GLN A 202 -6.62 13.02 20.48
C GLN A 202 -5.67 14.08 19.94
N ARG A 203 -4.40 13.97 20.35
CA ARG A 203 -3.30 14.75 19.80
C ARG A 203 -2.14 13.84 19.46
N ILE A 204 -1.55 14.04 18.28
CA ILE A 204 -0.30 13.42 17.87
C ILE A 204 0.70 14.54 17.64
N ARG A 205 1.78 14.56 18.43
CA ARG A 205 2.89 15.50 18.26
C ARG A 205 4.09 14.79 17.66
N ILE A 206 4.54 15.26 16.51
CA ILE A 206 5.67 14.74 15.76
C ILE A 206 6.79 15.77 15.82
N ARG A 207 8.00 15.34 16.18
CA ARG A 207 9.18 16.22 16.27
C ARG A 207 10.41 15.58 15.66
N VAL A 208 11.08 16.31 14.78
CA VAL A 208 12.40 15.93 14.23
C VAL A 208 13.47 16.58 15.13
N VAL A 209 14.24 15.78 15.88
CA VAL A 209 15.25 16.30 16.83
C VAL A 209 16.63 16.40 16.18
N ALA A 210 16.90 15.55 15.19
CA ALA A 210 17.97 15.67 14.22
C ALA A 210 17.42 15.13 12.88
N PRO A 211 17.77 15.70 11.73
CA PRO A 211 17.28 15.19 10.46
C PRO A 211 17.62 13.69 10.36
N PRO A 212 16.68 12.82 9.99
CA PRO A 212 17.01 11.44 9.70
C PRO A 212 18.11 11.43 8.63
N VAL A 213 19.27 10.87 8.95
CA VAL A 213 20.40 10.85 8.01
C VAL A 213 20.21 9.69 7.04
N VAL A 214 19.47 9.85 5.94
CA VAL A 214 19.59 9.00 4.74
C VAL A 214 19.18 9.73 3.45
N ALA A 215 20.14 9.84 2.53
CA ALA A 215 20.07 10.13 1.09
C ALA A 215 19.24 11.34 0.60
N ALA A 216 19.98 12.37 0.18
CA ALA A 216 19.53 13.41 -0.75
C ALA A 216 18.81 12.84 -1.99
N ALA A 217 18.03 13.70 -2.66
CA ALA A 217 17.32 13.45 -3.90
C ALA A 217 18.05 12.45 -4.83
N PRO A 218 17.34 11.49 -5.46
CA PRO A 218 18.01 10.56 -6.35
C PRO A 218 18.80 11.35 -7.41
N PRO A 219 20.06 10.99 -7.70
CA PRO A 219 20.62 11.33 -9.02
C PRO A 219 19.67 10.77 -10.09
N ASP A 220 19.74 11.29 -11.31
CA ASP A 220 18.98 10.83 -12.49
C ASP A 220 18.30 9.47 -12.30
N VAL A 221 16.97 9.41 -12.29
CA VAL A 221 16.24 8.16 -12.06
C VAL A 221 16.58 7.19 -13.19
N VAL A 222 17.45 6.21 -12.95
CA VAL A 222 17.91 5.28 -13.99
C VAL A 222 17.28 3.90 -13.77
N VAL A 223 16.62 3.38 -14.81
CA VAL A 223 16.20 1.98 -14.89
C VAL A 223 17.37 1.14 -15.39
N ARG A 224 17.78 0.15 -14.59
CA ARG A 224 18.92 -0.73 -14.91
C ARG A 224 18.46 -2.17 -15.06
N LEU A 225 19.00 -2.86 -16.06
CA LEU A 225 18.79 -4.28 -16.27
C LEU A 225 19.95 -5.09 -15.68
N GLY A 226 19.64 -6.25 -15.14
CA GLY A 226 20.59 -7.22 -14.61
C GLY A 226 20.44 -8.59 -15.29
N PRO A 227 20.99 -9.65 -14.67
CA PRO A 227 20.94 -11.00 -15.22
C PRO A 227 19.50 -11.55 -15.25
N PRO A 228 19.25 -12.63 -16.02
CA PRO A 228 17.98 -13.36 -15.95
C PRO A 228 17.70 -13.89 -14.53
N VAL A 229 16.45 -13.78 -14.09
CA VAL A 229 15.99 -14.20 -12.75
C VAL A 229 14.85 -15.22 -12.78
N GLY A 230 14.37 -15.57 -13.98
CA GLY A 230 13.29 -16.54 -14.15
C GLY A 230 12.66 -16.42 -15.53
N VAL A 231 11.44 -16.94 -15.64
CA VAL A 231 10.59 -16.80 -16.82
C VAL A 231 9.30 -16.10 -16.46
N LEU A 232 8.68 -15.44 -17.43
CA LEU A 232 7.39 -14.80 -17.20
C LEU A 232 6.32 -15.90 -17.03
N PRO A 233 5.61 -15.95 -15.88
CA PRO A 233 4.59 -16.96 -15.66
C PRO A 233 3.36 -16.71 -16.54
N PRO A 234 2.41 -17.66 -16.63
CA PRO A 234 1.11 -17.40 -17.25
C PRO A 234 0.42 -16.18 -16.63
N VAL A 235 -0.01 -15.24 -17.48
CA VAL A 235 -0.76 -14.05 -17.10
C VAL A 235 -2.09 -14.05 -17.82
N THR A 236 -3.19 -13.90 -17.07
CA THR A 236 -4.55 -13.98 -17.60
C THR A 236 -5.44 -12.91 -16.99
N LEU A 237 -6.60 -12.65 -17.59
CA LEU A 237 -7.69 -12.01 -16.87
C LEU A 237 -8.38 -13.06 -15.99
N TYR A 238 -8.83 -12.67 -14.80
CA TYR A 238 -9.45 -13.60 -13.88
C TYR A 238 -10.86 -14.00 -14.34
N ALA A 239 -11.03 -15.30 -14.63
CA ALA A 239 -12.30 -15.92 -15.04
C ALA A 239 -12.81 -16.97 -14.02
N GLY A 240 -12.20 -17.04 -12.84
CA GLY A 240 -12.42 -18.08 -11.84
C GLY A 240 -11.12 -18.71 -11.35
N ARG A 241 -11.23 -19.77 -10.53
CA ARG A 241 -10.07 -20.49 -10.00
C ARG A 241 -9.20 -21.04 -11.12
N LEU A 242 -7.88 -20.94 -10.95
CA LEU A 242 -6.91 -21.50 -11.89
C LEU A 242 -6.66 -22.99 -11.62
N SER A 243 -6.95 -23.48 -10.41
CA SER A 243 -7.00 -24.90 -10.07
C SER A 243 -8.18 -25.20 -9.14
N PRO A 244 -8.95 -26.28 -9.38
CA PRO A 244 -9.95 -26.75 -8.43
C PRO A 244 -9.35 -27.31 -7.14
N ARG A 245 -8.04 -27.63 -7.13
CA ARG A 245 -7.30 -28.14 -5.97
C ARG A 245 -6.45 -27.07 -5.28
N SER A 246 -6.56 -25.81 -5.68
CA SER A 246 -5.86 -24.72 -4.98
C SER A 246 -6.36 -24.58 -3.55
N PHE A 247 -5.45 -24.31 -2.62
CA PHE A 247 -5.81 -23.67 -1.36
C PHE A 247 -6.03 -22.18 -1.65
N ARG A 248 -7.15 -21.62 -1.17
CA ARG A 248 -7.41 -20.18 -1.28
C ARG A 248 -7.90 -19.69 0.08
N PRO A 249 -7.14 -18.82 0.77
CA PRO A 249 -7.58 -18.25 2.03
C PRO A 249 -8.81 -17.35 1.77
N ALA A 250 -9.82 -17.44 2.64
CA ALA A 250 -11.02 -16.62 2.56
C ALA A 250 -10.72 -15.16 2.93
N GLY A 251 -9.88 -14.95 3.94
CA GLY A 251 -9.42 -13.65 4.38
C GLY A 251 -8.25 -13.06 3.58
N GLY A 252 -7.73 -13.76 2.58
CA GLY A 252 -6.50 -13.36 1.90
C GLY A 252 -5.25 -13.63 2.73
N PHE A 253 -4.20 -12.82 2.55
CA PHE A 253 -2.88 -13.15 3.08
C PHE A 253 -2.83 -13.24 4.61
N HIS A 254 -3.56 -12.39 5.34
CA HIS A 254 -3.56 -12.44 6.80
C HIS A 254 -4.00 -13.80 7.35
N GLU A 255 -4.94 -14.49 6.71
CA GLU A 255 -5.38 -15.84 7.11
C GLU A 255 -4.25 -16.84 6.89
N LEU A 256 -3.65 -16.84 5.70
CA LEU A 256 -2.51 -17.70 5.37
C LEU A 256 -1.33 -17.49 6.33
N ASN A 257 -1.10 -16.24 6.74
CA ASN A 257 -0.01 -15.87 7.62
C ASN A 257 -0.30 -16.19 9.11
N ALA A 258 -1.57 -16.18 9.51
CA ALA A 258 -1.98 -16.38 10.89
C ALA A 258 -2.33 -17.82 11.25
N THR A 259 -2.93 -18.54 10.32
CA THR A 259 -3.49 -19.88 10.58
C THR A 259 -2.79 -20.87 9.67
N PRO A 260 -2.04 -21.85 10.22
CA PRO A 260 -1.47 -22.92 9.41
C PRO A 260 -2.57 -23.60 8.57
N PRO A 261 -2.49 -23.56 7.23
CA PRO A 261 -3.51 -24.13 6.38
C PRO A 261 -3.36 -25.66 6.27
N GLU A 262 -4.48 -26.36 6.08
CA GLU A 262 -4.44 -27.77 5.69
C GLU A 262 -4.14 -27.88 4.19
N LEU A 263 -2.95 -28.36 3.87
CA LEU A 263 -2.40 -28.38 2.51
C LEU A 263 -2.40 -29.78 1.87
N ALA A 264 -2.77 -30.84 2.59
CA ALA A 264 -2.80 -32.18 2.00
C ALA A 264 -3.74 -32.22 0.78
N GLY A 265 -3.23 -32.75 -0.33
CA GLY A 265 -3.98 -32.86 -1.60
C GLY A 265 -4.12 -31.56 -2.39
N ARG A 266 -3.57 -30.43 -1.90
CA ARG A 266 -3.54 -29.15 -2.61
C ARG A 266 -2.37 -29.11 -3.58
N ASP A 267 -2.55 -28.44 -4.72
CA ASP A 267 -1.51 -28.31 -5.75
C ASP A 267 -0.94 -26.91 -5.89
N SER A 268 -1.54 -25.94 -5.22
CA SER A 268 -1.15 -24.54 -5.28
C SER A 268 -1.80 -23.74 -4.15
N VAL A 269 -1.25 -22.56 -3.87
CA VAL A 269 -1.89 -21.49 -3.11
C VAL A 269 -2.35 -20.43 -4.11
N GLU A 270 -3.66 -20.17 -4.17
CA GLU A 270 -4.26 -19.06 -4.89
C GLU A 270 -4.56 -17.93 -3.90
N LEU A 271 -3.68 -16.94 -3.88
CA LEU A 271 -3.73 -15.81 -2.96
C LEU A 271 -4.54 -14.67 -3.58
N PRO A 272 -5.72 -14.32 -3.03
CA PRO A 272 -6.47 -13.17 -3.49
C PRO A 272 -5.80 -11.87 -3.03
N ILE A 273 -5.79 -10.86 -3.89
CA ILE A 273 -5.24 -9.53 -3.64
C ILE A 273 -6.32 -8.49 -3.99
N ASN A 274 -6.58 -7.57 -3.07
CA ASN A 274 -7.42 -6.40 -3.28
C ASN A 274 -6.66 -5.14 -2.90
N GLY A 275 -6.27 -4.30 -3.86
CA GLY A 275 -5.56 -3.04 -3.59
C GLY A 275 -6.40 -1.97 -2.87
N ALA A 276 -7.68 -2.21 -2.61
CA ALA A 276 -8.59 -1.21 -2.04
C ALA A 276 -9.10 -1.55 -0.63
N VAL A 277 -8.41 -2.41 0.15
CA VAL A 277 -8.92 -2.88 1.46
C VAL A 277 -9.21 -1.72 2.42
N HIS A 278 -8.26 -0.80 2.59
CA HIS A 278 -8.37 0.28 3.57
C HIS A 278 -8.79 1.63 2.98
N ALA A 279 -8.36 1.91 1.75
CA ALA A 279 -8.67 3.11 1.00
C ALA A 279 -8.74 2.78 -0.49
N ALA A 280 -9.63 3.46 -1.20
CA ALA A 280 -9.92 3.17 -2.60
C ALA A 280 -9.49 4.29 -3.55
N ASP A 281 -8.75 5.32 -3.11
CA ASP A 281 -8.18 6.31 -4.04
C ASP A 281 -6.99 5.77 -4.86
N ASP A 282 -6.63 6.49 -5.93
CA ASP A 282 -5.61 6.08 -6.91
C ASP A 282 -4.25 5.85 -6.26
N ASP A 283 -3.84 6.74 -5.36
CA ASP A 283 -2.61 6.61 -4.59
C ASP A 283 -2.58 5.34 -3.76
N SER A 284 -3.56 5.18 -2.87
CA SER A 284 -3.57 4.06 -1.95
C SER A 284 -3.65 2.73 -2.69
N VAL A 285 -4.40 2.66 -3.80
CA VAL A 285 -4.49 1.45 -4.63
C VAL A 285 -3.18 1.11 -5.32
N LEU A 286 -2.44 2.10 -5.84
CA LEU A 286 -1.16 1.84 -6.50
C LEU A 286 -0.03 1.56 -5.51
N GLU A 287 -0.05 2.20 -4.33
CA GLU A 287 0.88 1.93 -3.24
C GLU A 287 0.88 0.45 -2.85
N THR A 288 -0.28 -0.23 -2.83
CA THR A 288 -0.37 -1.66 -2.42
C THR A 288 0.49 -2.58 -3.27
N THR A 289 0.71 -2.24 -4.55
CA THR A 289 1.49 -3.08 -5.47
C THR A 289 2.91 -3.34 -4.97
N ALA A 290 3.47 -2.43 -4.17
CA ALA A 290 4.80 -2.57 -3.57
C ALA A 290 4.91 -3.80 -2.65
N THR A 291 3.81 -4.33 -2.09
CA THR A 291 3.84 -5.49 -1.20
C THR A 291 3.74 -6.83 -1.93
N HIS A 292 3.30 -6.86 -3.20
CA HIS A 292 2.94 -8.12 -3.85
C HIS A 292 4.11 -9.12 -3.91
N GLY A 293 5.35 -8.61 -4.06
CA GLY A 293 6.55 -9.43 -4.00
C GLY A 293 6.78 -10.06 -2.63
N ASP A 294 6.56 -9.32 -1.54
CA ASP A 294 6.68 -9.84 -0.17
C ASP A 294 5.66 -10.95 0.11
N LEU A 295 4.41 -10.73 -0.33
CA LEU A 295 3.32 -11.68 -0.13
C LEU A 295 3.60 -12.99 -0.88
N VAL A 296 4.08 -12.91 -2.12
CA VAL A 296 4.52 -14.07 -2.89
C VAL A 296 5.67 -14.78 -2.18
N ALA A 297 6.75 -14.06 -1.86
CA ALA A 297 7.93 -14.64 -1.23
C ALA A 297 7.61 -15.35 0.09
N GLN A 298 6.71 -14.78 0.89
CA GLN A 298 6.29 -15.39 2.15
C GLN A 298 5.33 -16.55 1.95
N ALA A 299 4.36 -16.47 1.01
CA ALA A 299 3.46 -17.56 0.69
C ALA A 299 4.19 -18.80 0.13
N ARG A 300 5.34 -18.61 -0.54
CA ARG A 300 6.18 -19.72 -1.03
C ARG A 300 6.73 -20.60 0.09
N ALA A 301 6.75 -20.12 1.34
CA ALA A 301 7.12 -20.93 2.49
C ALA A 301 6.16 -22.12 2.73
N THR A 302 4.98 -22.13 2.12
CA THR A 302 4.07 -23.29 2.10
C THR A 302 4.62 -24.49 1.31
N GLY A 303 5.63 -24.29 0.46
CA GLY A 303 6.18 -25.32 -0.42
C GLY A 303 5.34 -25.61 -1.67
N LEU A 304 4.18 -24.96 -1.83
CA LEU A 304 3.33 -25.08 -3.01
C LEU A 304 3.57 -23.92 -4.01
N PRO A 305 3.28 -24.12 -5.30
CA PRO A 305 3.18 -23.03 -6.27
C PRO A 305 2.25 -21.92 -5.78
N VAL A 306 2.66 -20.66 -5.92
CA VAL A 306 1.91 -19.49 -5.46
C VAL A 306 1.37 -18.71 -6.65
N ARG A 307 0.07 -18.45 -6.66
CA ARG A 307 -0.63 -17.72 -7.71
C ARG A 307 -1.32 -16.51 -7.12
N LEU A 308 -1.24 -15.35 -7.75
CA LEU A 308 -2.08 -14.20 -7.36
C LEU A 308 -3.38 -14.25 -8.17
N ALA A 309 -4.47 -14.66 -7.53
CA ALA A 309 -5.76 -14.90 -8.17
C ALA A 309 -6.92 -14.94 -7.17
N PRO A 310 -7.98 -14.12 -7.34
CA PRO A 310 -8.00 -12.91 -8.17
C PRO A 310 -7.02 -11.87 -7.64
N ALA A 311 -6.35 -11.16 -8.55
CA ALA A 311 -5.56 -9.98 -8.21
C ALA A 311 -6.18 -8.74 -8.81
N GLY A 312 -6.67 -7.83 -7.98
CA GLY A 312 -7.24 -6.58 -8.47
C GLY A 312 -7.42 -5.54 -7.40
N PHE A 313 -8.24 -4.55 -7.71
CA PHE A 313 -8.73 -3.55 -6.79
C PHE A 313 -10.17 -3.27 -7.18
N LEU A 314 -11.09 -3.38 -6.24
CA LEU A 314 -12.50 -3.07 -6.44
C LEU A 314 -12.87 -1.87 -5.57
N ASP A 315 -13.88 -1.08 -5.96
CA ASP A 315 -14.23 0.17 -5.26
C ASP A 315 -14.77 -0.02 -3.82
N VAL A 316 -14.85 -1.26 -3.31
CA VAL A 316 -15.36 -1.55 -1.97
C VAL A 316 -14.18 -1.76 -1.01
N ALA A 317 -13.90 -0.73 -0.21
CA ALA A 317 -13.09 -0.84 1.00
C ALA A 317 -13.95 -1.35 2.15
N GLY A 318 -13.55 -2.44 2.83
CA GLY A 318 -14.30 -2.98 3.96
C GLY A 318 -14.02 -4.44 4.29
N ASP A 319 -14.42 -4.85 5.50
CA ASP A 319 -14.47 -6.25 5.91
C ASP A 319 -15.57 -6.95 5.11
N TRP A 320 -15.22 -7.99 4.36
CA TRP A 320 -16.15 -8.78 3.55
C TRP A 320 -17.00 -9.73 4.40
N ARG A 321 -16.88 -9.65 5.72
CA ARG A 321 -17.70 -10.42 6.64
C ARG A 321 -19.11 -9.83 6.72
N ASP A 322 -20.10 -10.70 6.70
CA ASP A 322 -21.48 -10.36 6.99
C ASP A 322 -21.66 -9.99 8.48
N GLU A 323 -22.88 -9.64 8.88
CA GLU A 323 -23.19 -9.28 10.27
C GLU A 323 -22.93 -10.43 11.27
N ALA A 324 -22.81 -11.67 10.81
CA ALA A 324 -22.45 -12.84 11.61
C ALA A 324 -20.93 -13.06 11.69
N GLY A 325 -20.12 -12.23 11.03
CA GLY A 325 -18.67 -12.37 11.00
C GLY A 325 -18.18 -13.44 10.01
N ALA A 326 -19.06 -14.01 9.19
CA ALA A 326 -18.70 -14.96 8.15
C ALA A 326 -18.33 -14.19 6.89
N TYR A 327 -17.24 -14.56 6.19
CA TYR A 327 -16.95 -13.99 4.88
C TYR A 327 -18.16 -14.23 3.97
N ALA A 328 -18.80 -13.14 3.53
CA ALA A 328 -19.90 -13.22 2.60
C ALA A 328 -19.41 -13.92 1.32
N PRO A 329 -20.24 -14.75 0.67
CA PRO A 329 -19.90 -15.27 -0.64
C PRO A 329 -19.57 -14.11 -1.57
N GLU A 330 -18.56 -14.31 -2.44
CA GLU A 330 -18.17 -13.36 -3.47
C GLU A 330 -19.44 -12.86 -4.16
N PRO A 331 -19.75 -11.54 -4.11
CA PRO A 331 -21.02 -11.04 -4.62
C PRO A 331 -21.14 -11.42 -6.10
N PRO A 332 -22.35 -11.77 -6.58
CA PRO A 332 -22.54 -12.12 -7.99
C PRO A 332 -22.03 -10.97 -8.86
N PRO A 333 -21.38 -11.27 -10.00
CA PRO A 333 -20.66 -10.28 -10.79
C PRO A 333 -21.61 -9.16 -11.28
N GLY A 334 -21.52 -7.99 -10.62
CA GLY A 334 -22.20 -6.76 -11.02
C GLY A 334 -21.55 -6.11 -12.26
N PRO A 335 -22.03 -4.93 -12.71
CA PRO A 335 -21.36 -4.20 -13.78
C PRO A 335 -19.89 -3.92 -13.44
N LEU A 336 -19.02 -3.90 -14.44
CA LEU A 336 -17.61 -3.60 -14.24
C LEU A 336 -17.46 -2.17 -13.68
N PRO A 337 -16.70 -1.97 -12.59
CA PRO A 337 -16.41 -0.63 -12.09
C PRO A 337 -15.74 0.21 -13.18
N ALA A 338 -16.21 1.44 -13.38
CA ALA A 338 -15.73 2.32 -14.44
C ALA A 338 -14.21 2.55 -14.38
N ARG A 339 -13.64 2.55 -13.17
CA ARG A 339 -12.22 2.73 -12.92
C ARG A 339 -11.34 1.61 -13.50
N LEU A 340 -11.89 0.40 -13.69
CA LEU A 340 -11.18 -0.69 -14.37
C LEU A 340 -11.03 -0.49 -15.87
N LEU A 341 -11.79 0.43 -16.47
CA LEU A 341 -11.72 0.78 -17.89
C LEU A 341 -10.67 1.85 -18.18
N GLY A 342 -10.14 2.52 -17.15
CA GLY A 342 -9.15 3.60 -17.26
C GLY A 342 -7.69 3.12 -17.32
N PRO A 343 -6.75 4.05 -17.59
CA PRO A 343 -5.32 3.76 -17.66
C PRO A 343 -4.72 3.30 -16.31
N LEU A 344 -5.30 3.73 -15.19
CA LEU A 344 -4.90 3.32 -13.84
C LEU A 344 -4.84 1.80 -13.70
N ALA A 345 -5.83 1.09 -14.24
CA ALA A 345 -5.90 -0.36 -14.16
C ALA A 345 -4.74 -1.05 -14.90
N ALA A 346 -4.30 -0.50 -16.04
CA ALA A 346 -3.11 -0.99 -16.73
C ALA A 346 -1.83 -0.73 -15.92
N THR A 347 -1.71 0.47 -15.34
CA THR A 347 -0.59 0.83 -14.47
C THR A 347 -0.50 -0.09 -13.26
N TRP A 348 -1.62 -0.39 -12.62
CA TRP A 348 -1.68 -1.33 -11.49
C TRP A 348 -1.28 -2.76 -11.89
N VAL A 349 -1.78 -3.27 -13.02
CA VAL A 349 -1.39 -4.60 -13.55
C VAL A 349 0.12 -4.69 -13.76
N LEU A 350 0.71 -3.67 -14.40
CA LEU A 350 2.14 -3.66 -14.70
C LEU A 350 3.00 -3.48 -13.43
N ALA A 351 2.59 -2.61 -12.51
CA ALA A 351 3.26 -2.45 -11.23
C ALA A 351 3.19 -3.72 -10.38
N SER A 352 2.01 -4.36 -10.32
CA SER A 352 1.83 -5.65 -9.65
C SER A 352 2.75 -6.73 -10.25
N ALA A 353 2.77 -6.89 -11.58
CA ALA A 353 3.60 -7.87 -12.25
C ALA A 353 5.11 -7.60 -12.02
N ALA A 354 5.52 -6.34 -12.07
CA ALA A 354 6.90 -5.93 -11.80
C ALA A 354 7.38 -6.27 -10.38
N ARG A 355 6.47 -6.41 -9.41
CA ARG A 355 6.80 -6.78 -8.01
C ARG A 355 6.64 -8.27 -7.74
N ALA A 356 5.60 -8.90 -8.30
CA ALA A 356 5.29 -10.31 -8.07
C ALA A 356 6.16 -11.28 -8.88
N VAL A 357 6.49 -10.95 -10.13
CA VAL A 357 7.25 -11.85 -11.02
C VAL A 357 8.68 -12.10 -10.52
N PRO A 358 9.48 -11.08 -10.14
CA PRO A 358 10.81 -11.32 -9.60
C PRO A 358 10.81 -12.07 -8.26
N ALA A 359 9.69 -12.06 -7.53
CA ALA A 359 9.51 -12.83 -6.30
C ALA A 359 9.16 -14.31 -6.55
N GLY A 360 9.02 -14.72 -7.81
CA GLY A 360 8.75 -16.10 -8.20
C GLY A 360 7.28 -16.49 -8.08
N VAL A 361 6.36 -15.63 -8.51
CA VAL A 361 4.94 -16.02 -8.65
C VAL A 361 4.78 -17.02 -9.80
N ASP A 362 3.96 -18.05 -9.60
CA ASP A 362 3.76 -19.14 -10.56
C ASP A 362 2.63 -18.88 -11.57
N ALA A 363 1.66 -18.02 -11.24
CA ALA A 363 0.64 -17.52 -12.17
C ALA A 363 0.01 -16.21 -11.69
N LEU A 364 -0.48 -15.40 -12.63
CA LEU A 364 -1.18 -14.14 -12.38
C LEU A 364 -2.54 -14.15 -13.07
N ALA A 365 -3.61 -13.89 -12.33
CA ALA A 365 -4.95 -13.69 -12.86
C ALA A 365 -5.53 -12.36 -12.38
N TYR A 366 -5.55 -11.39 -13.30
CA TYR A 366 -5.84 -9.99 -12.99
C TYR A 366 -7.29 -9.59 -13.25
N LEU A 367 -7.78 -8.70 -12.40
CA LEU A 367 -9.04 -7.96 -12.56
C LEU A 367 -10.22 -8.90 -12.88
N ASP A 368 -10.78 -8.79 -14.07
CA ASP A 368 -12.00 -9.49 -14.48
C ASP A 368 -11.95 -9.83 -15.97
N ALA A 369 -12.30 -11.07 -16.33
CA ALA A 369 -12.32 -11.56 -17.71
C ALA A 369 -13.36 -10.89 -18.61
N ARG A 370 -14.33 -10.15 -18.04
CA ARG A 370 -15.33 -9.40 -18.79
C ARG A 370 -14.80 -8.07 -19.33
N LEU A 371 -13.57 -7.68 -18.97
CA LEU A 371 -12.96 -6.46 -19.51
C LEU A 371 -12.94 -6.49 -21.04
N PRO A 372 -13.40 -5.42 -21.71
CA PRO A 372 -13.28 -5.29 -23.16
C PRO A 372 -11.84 -5.47 -23.62
N ALA A 373 -11.61 -6.11 -24.77
CA ALA A 373 -10.27 -6.38 -25.28
C ALA A 373 -9.45 -5.10 -25.55
N ASP A 374 -10.13 -3.97 -25.80
CA ASP A 374 -9.57 -2.65 -25.98
C ASP A 374 -9.46 -1.84 -24.68
N ALA A 375 -9.85 -2.38 -23.53
CA ALA A 375 -9.57 -1.76 -22.24
C ALA A 375 -8.03 -1.74 -22.02
N PRO A 376 -7.46 -0.65 -21.47
CA PRO A 376 -6.02 -0.55 -21.23
C PRO A 376 -5.44 -1.75 -20.46
N ALA A 377 -6.14 -2.20 -19.41
CA ALA A 377 -5.70 -3.33 -18.60
C ALA A 377 -5.77 -4.67 -19.35
N ALA A 378 -6.81 -4.90 -20.16
CA ALA A 378 -6.91 -6.11 -20.99
C ALA A 378 -5.77 -6.19 -22.00
N ARG A 379 -5.41 -5.07 -22.65
CA ARG A 379 -4.23 -5.00 -23.53
C ARG A 379 -2.92 -5.25 -22.79
N ALA A 380 -2.77 -4.71 -21.58
CA ALA A 380 -1.58 -4.95 -20.76
C ALA A 380 -1.44 -6.43 -20.40
N VAL A 381 -2.53 -7.07 -19.99
CA VAL A 381 -2.58 -8.51 -19.69
C VAL A 381 -2.30 -9.34 -20.93
N ALA A 382 -2.92 -9.04 -22.08
CA ALA A 382 -2.67 -9.75 -23.34
C ALA A 382 -1.21 -9.66 -23.79
N ARG A 383 -0.58 -8.48 -23.63
CA ARG A 383 0.83 -8.29 -23.95
C ARG A 383 1.75 -9.06 -23.01
N LEU A 384 1.47 -9.09 -21.70
CA LEU A 384 2.20 -9.95 -20.77
C LEU A 384 2.02 -11.44 -21.14
N ALA A 385 0.79 -11.86 -21.48
CA ALA A 385 0.51 -13.24 -21.86
C ALA A 385 1.30 -13.67 -23.11
N ALA A 386 1.42 -12.79 -24.12
CA ALA A 386 2.21 -13.04 -25.32
C ALA A 386 3.71 -13.22 -25.06
N LEU A 387 4.21 -12.64 -23.96
CA LEU A 387 5.60 -12.78 -23.49
C LEU A 387 5.78 -13.98 -22.54
N GLY A 388 4.74 -14.77 -22.28
CA GLY A 388 4.78 -15.90 -21.35
C GLY A 388 5.88 -16.91 -21.70
N GLY A 389 6.63 -17.36 -20.69
CA GLY A 389 7.77 -18.26 -20.84
C GLY A 389 9.08 -17.61 -21.28
N ALA A 390 9.06 -16.34 -21.71
CA ALA A 390 10.28 -15.60 -22.04
C ALA A 390 11.08 -15.24 -20.77
N ALA A 391 12.37 -14.95 -20.94
CA ALA A 391 13.29 -14.75 -19.81
C ALA A 391 13.02 -13.40 -19.12
N VAL A 392 12.76 -13.41 -17.82
CA VAL A 392 12.64 -12.19 -17.01
C VAL A 392 14.03 -11.77 -16.56
N LEU A 393 14.37 -10.49 -16.74
CA LEU A 393 15.62 -9.90 -16.28
C LEU A 393 15.42 -9.23 -14.92
N ALA A 394 16.45 -9.25 -14.06
CA ALA A 394 16.48 -8.39 -12.90
C ALA A 394 16.36 -6.92 -13.32
N VAL A 395 15.56 -6.13 -12.61
CA VAL A 395 15.40 -4.70 -12.87
C VAL A 395 15.60 -3.92 -11.58
N SER A 396 16.41 -2.86 -11.65
CA SER A 396 16.45 -1.82 -10.63
C SER A 396 15.74 -0.59 -11.16
N ALA A 397 14.68 -0.17 -10.48
CA ALA A 397 13.90 1.02 -10.78
C ALA A 397 13.60 1.74 -9.45
N PRO A 398 14.12 2.96 -9.24
CA PRO A 398 13.85 3.73 -8.03
C PRO A 398 12.35 4.07 -7.91
N PRO A 399 11.77 4.06 -6.71
CA PRO A 399 10.42 4.58 -6.49
C PRO A 399 10.28 6.03 -7.00
N PRO A 400 9.11 6.41 -7.53
CA PRO A 400 7.87 5.64 -7.57
C PRO A 400 7.75 4.70 -8.79
N LEU A 401 8.84 4.44 -9.53
CA LEU A 401 8.77 3.55 -10.68
C LEU A 401 8.73 2.07 -10.25
N ALA A 402 7.91 1.30 -10.93
CA ALA A 402 7.94 -0.15 -10.97
C ALA A 402 8.21 -0.59 -12.41
N ALA A 403 9.14 -1.51 -12.62
CA ALA A 403 9.50 -1.94 -13.97
C ALA A 403 9.71 -3.44 -14.08
N LEU A 404 9.25 -4.02 -15.19
CA LEU A 404 9.42 -5.42 -15.55
C LEU A 404 10.12 -5.50 -16.90
N ALA A 405 11.22 -6.25 -16.97
CA ALA A 405 11.94 -6.47 -18.22
C ALA A 405 11.88 -7.93 -18.61
N VAL A 406 11.46 -8.18 -19.85
CA VAL A 406 11.33 -9.52 -20.43
C VAL A 406 12.11 -9.56 -21.73
N ARG A 407 12.95 -10.59 -21.87
CA ARG A 407 13.80 -10.82 -23.04
C ARG A 407 13.29 -12.02 -23.83
N ASP A 408 12.98 -11.79 -25.09
CA ASP A 408 12.61 -12.79 -26.09
C ASP A 408 13.63 -12.83 -27.24
N ALA A 409 13.26 -13.40 -28.39
CA ALA A 409 14.13 -13.47 -29.56
C ALA A 409 14.34 -12.11 -30.24
N ASP A 410 13.40 -11.18 -30.09
CA ASP A 410 13.36 -9.90 -30.80
C ASP A 410 14.04 -8.77 -30.00
N GLY A 411 14.23 -8.95 -28.68
CA GLY A 411 15.01 -8.05 -27.85
C GLY A 411 14.57 -8.05 -26.40
N VAL A 412 14.70 -6.90 -25.74
CA VAL A 412 14.19 -6.71 -24.37
C VAL A 412 13.01 -5.75 -24.39
N THR A 413 11.85 -6.22 -23.96
CA THR A 413 10.69 -5.38 -23.67
C THR A 413 10.72 -4.97 -22.21
N VAL A 414 10.65 -3.66 -21.93
CA VAL A 414 10.60 -3.09 -20.58
C VAL A 414 9.25 -2.39 -20.38
N ALA A 415 8.42 -2.90 -19.48
CA ALA A 415 7.24 -2.21 -18.99
C ALA A 415 7.65 -1.33 -17.81
N VAL A 416 7.27 -0.04 -17.82
CA VAL A 416 7.50 0.89 -16.70
C VAL A 416 6.18 1.49 -16.28
N ALA A 417 5.88 1.44 -14.98
CA ALA A 417 4.72 2.04 -14.35
C ALA A 417 5.18 3.08 -13.33
N ASN A 418 4.61 4.28 -13.39
CA ASN A 418 4.73 5.29 -12.35
C ASN A 418 3.57 5.10 -11.37
N THR A 419 3.87 4.65 -10.15
CA THR A 419 2.84 4.40 -9.13
C THR A 419 2.52 5.64 -8.30
N GLY A 420 3.20 6.76 -8.53
CA GLY A 420 2.96 8.04 -7.85
C GLY A 420 2.12 9.00 -8.68
N PRO A 421 1.58 10.07 -8.05
CA PRO A 421 0.74 11.07 -8.73
C PRO A 421 1.53 12.05 -9.59
N ASP A 422 2.82 12.21 -9.30
CA ASP A 422 3.64 13.23 -9.93
C ASP A 422 4.33 12.67 -11.17
N PRO A 423 4.48 13.45 -12.25
CA PRO A 423 5.24 13.03 -13.41
C PRO A 423 6.71 12.78 -13.07
N VAL A 424 7.27 11.68 -13.59
CA VAL A 424 8.66 11.25 -13.32
C VAL A 424 9.42 11.17 -14.64
N ALA A 425 10.57 11.85 -14.70
CA ALA A 425 11.55 11.69 -15.76
C ALA A 425 12.57 10.62 -15.36
N PHE A 426 12.95 9.75 -16.29
CA PHE A 426 13.90 8.67 -16.04
C PHE A 426 14.68 8.30 -17.30
N THR A 427 15.81 7.62 -17.08
CA THR A 427 16.70 7.12 -18.13
C THR A 427 16.60 5.61 -18.20
N LEU A 428 16.31 5.10 -19.40
CA LEU A 428 16.28 3.69 -19.75
C LEU A 428 17.68 3.16 -20.05
N PRO A 429 17.86 1.82 -20.07
CA PRO A 429 19.07 1.20 -20.60
C PRO A 429 19.40 1.74 -22.00
N GLY A 430 20.67 2.04 -22.25
CA GLY A 430 21.13 2.67 -23.50
C GLY A 430 21.02 4.19 -23.53
N GLY A 431 20.64 4.85 -22.43
CA GLY A 431 20.70 6.31 -22.28
C GLY A 431 19.48 7.06 -22.82
N ARG A 432 18.46 6.37 -23.33
CA ARG A 432 17.20 6.98 -23.74
C ARG A 432 16.48 7.56 -22.52
N THR A 433 16.16 8.84 -22.56
CA THR A 433 15.32 9.48 -21.55
C THR A 433 13.83 9.36 -21.91
N ALA A 434 13.00 9.24 -20.89
CA ALA A 434 11.54 9.19 -20.99
C ALA A 434 10.91 9.94 -19.82
N ARG A 435 9.63 10.31 -19.95
CA ARG A 435 8.85 10.93 -18.89
C ARG A 435 7.46 10.31 -18.85
N LEU A 436 7.06 9.79 -17.69
CA LEU A 436 5.71 9.28 -17.47
C LEU A 436 4.92 10.27 -16.63
N ALA A 437 3.65 10.45 -16.97
CA ALA A 437 2.69 11.14 -16.11
C ALA A 437 2.48 10.37 -14.80
N GLY A 438 1.83 11.01 -13.83
CA GLY A 438 1.35 10.33 -12.63
C GLY A 438 0.42 9.17 -12.98
N PHE A 439 0.51 8.08 -12.23
CA PHE A 439 -0.37 6.92 -12.36
C PHE A 439 -0.46 6.36 -13.79
N ALA A 440 0.63 6.46 -14.54
CA ALA A 440 0.71 6.07 -15.94
C ALA A 440 1.76 4.97 -16.15
N SER A 441 1.61 4.25 -17.25
CA SER A 441 2.52 3.17 -17.62
C SER A 441 2.76 3.12 -19.13
N GLU A 442 3.97 2.73 -19.52
CA GLU A 442 4.38 2.62 -20.91
C GLU A 442 5.31 1.42 -21.12
N TRP A 443 5.43 1.01 -22.38
CA TRP A 443 6.28 -0.08 -22.82
C TRP A 443 7.40 0.45 -23.70
N PHE A 444 8.62 -0.02 -23.45
CA PHE A 444 9.81 0.36 -24.19
C PHE A 444 10.48 -0.87 -24.77
N ALA A 445 10.94 -0.76 -26.01
CA ALA A 445 11.85 -1.74 -26.59
C ALA A 445 13.29 -1.27 -26.36
N VAL A 446 14.11 -2.14 -25.78
CA VAL A 446 15.55 -1.96 -25.63
C VAL A 446 16.22 -2.98 -26.56
N PRO A 447 16.94 -2.52 -27.60
CA PRO A 447 17.65 -3.42 -28.50
C PRO A 447 18.61 -4.31 -27.71
N ALA A 448 18.76 -5.57 -28.12
CA ALA A 448 19.83 -6.40 -27.59
C ALA A 448 21.18 -5.70 -27.84
N PRO A 449 22.13 -5.70 -26.88
CA PRO A 449 23.47 -5.24 -27.20
C PRO A 449 23.97 -6.04 -28.41
N ASP A 450 24.42 -5.35 -29.46
CA ASP A 450 24.90 -5.98 -30.69
C ASP A 450 25.79 -7.16 -30.31
N ARG A 451 25.49 -8.34 -30.86
CA ARG A 451 26.43 -9.45 -30.82
C ARG A 451 27.73 -8.90 -31.40
N GLN A 452 28.76 -8.73 -30.56
CA GLN A 452 30.11 -8.57 -31.07
C GLN A 452 30.36 -9.78 -31.96
N VAL A 453 30.33 -9.54 -33.27
CA VAL A 453 30.80 -10.50 -34.26
C VAL A 453 32.26 -10.74 -33.88
N PRO A 454 32.67 -11.98 -33.54
CA PRO A 454 34.07 -12.26 -33.28
C PRO A 454 34.86 -11.79 -34.50
N GLY A 455 35.79 -10.87 -34.26
CA GLY A 455 36.56 -10.23 -35.32
C GLY A 455 37.12 -11.29 -36.26
N VAL A 456 36.83 -11.12 -37.56
CA VAL A 456 37.56 -11.79 -38.62
C VAL A 456 39.02 -11.43 -38.42
N VAL A 457 39.80 -12.41 -37.98
CA VAL A 457 41.26 -12.33 -38.02
C VAL A 457 41.62 -12.32 -39.51
N SER A 458 41.86 -11.13 -40.06
CA SER A 458 42.51 -11.01 -41.36
C SER A 458 43.94 -11.49 -41.20
N ALA A 459 44.23 -12.66 -41.75
CA ALA A 459 45.57 -13.09 -42.04
C ALA A 459 46.09 -12.30 -43.26
N SER A 460 47.11 -11.48 -43.05
CA SER A 460 48.09 -11.07 -44.06
C SER A 460 49.31 -10.49 -43.36
#